data_AF-A0A822Y4F5-F1
#
_entry.id   AF-A0A822Y4F5-F1
#
_cell.length_a   1.000
_cell.length_b   1.000
_cell.length_c   1.000
_cell.angle_alpha   90.00
_cell.angle_beta   90.00
_cell.angle_gamma   90.00
#
_symmetry.space_group_name_H-M   'P 1'
#
loop_
_entity.id
_entity.type
_entity.pdbx_description
1 polymer ?
#
loop_
_entity_poly.entity_id
_entity_poly.type
_entity_poly.pdbx_seq_one_letter_code
_entity_poly.pdbx_strand_id
1 'polypeptide(L)'
;MAPAQNVVVLAMLLAVVFTSLNASPTEDDFLHCQRTVKRWATSSLETKVKEDKHKLQDLLFFLHIPRTGGRTYFHCFLRRLYYSSLECPRSYDKLRFDPSKPNCRLMVTHDDYSVVSKLPRGSTSVVTILRNPLDRVFSTYEFSVEVAARFLVHPNLTSATQMTGRIRPKNKGVSTLDIWPWKYLVPWIREDLFTRVCFLW
;
A
#
# COMPACT_ATOMS: atom_id res chain seq x y z
N MET A 1 -21.89 35.27 -37.20
CA MET A 1 -21.13 35.33 -35.92
C MET A 1 -20.75 33.95 -35.36
N ALA A 2 -20.75 32.87 -36.15
CA ALA A 2 -20.40 31.51 -35.68
C ALA A 2 -18.93 31.03 -35.85
N PRO A 3 -18.04 31.61 -36.70
CA PRO A 3 -16.74 31.00 -36.96
C PRO A 3 -15.71 31.25 -35.83
N ALA A 4 -15.80 32.39 -35.13
CA ALA A 4 -14.86 32.75 -34.07
C ALA A 4 -15.02 31.88 -32.82
N GLN A 5 -16.25 31.46 -32.50
CA GLN A 5 -16.55 30.69 -31.30
C GLN A 5 -16.00 29.26 -31.39
N ASN A 6 -16.08 28.65 -32.58
CA ASN A 6 -15.52 27.31 -32.84
C ASN A 6 -13.98 27.31 -32.81
N VAL A 7 -13.34 28.39 -33.26
CA VAL A 7 -11.89 28.55 -33.21
C VAL A 7 -11.39 28.70 -31.77
N VAL A 8 -12.11 29.46 -30.94
CA VAL A 8 -11.77 29.61 -29.51
C VAL A 8 -11.93 28.30 -28.75
N VAL A 9 -13.00 27.55 -29.01
CA VAL A 9 -13.22 26.24 -28.38
C VAL A 9 -12.15 25.23 -28.80
N LEU A 10 -11.76 25.22 -30.09
CA LEU A 10 -10.69 24.36 -30.58
C LEU A 10 -9.33 24.73 -29.98
N ALA A 11 -9.04 26.03 -29.84
CA ALA A 11 -7.82 26.51 -29.19
C ALA A 11 -7.76 26.14 -27.70
N MET A 12 -8.90 26.22 -27.00
CA MET A 12 -9.03 25.81 -25.59
C MET A 12 -8.84 24.30 -25.44
N LEU A 13 -9.44 23.49 -26.32
CA LEU A 13 -9.26 22.03 -26.32
C LEU A 13 -7.81 21.64 -26.60
N LEU A 14 -7.16 22.28 -27.56
CA LEU A 14 -5.73 22.07 -27.83
C LEU A 14 -4.87 22.44 -26.62
N ALA A 15 -5.12 23.58 -25.96
CA ALA A 15 -4.39 23.99 -24.77
C ALA A 15 -4.56 23.01 -23.59
N VAL A 16 -5.74 22.42 -23.42
CA VAL A 16 -6.00 21.40 -22.41
C VAL A 16 -5.27 20.09 -22.73
N VAL A 17 -5.20 19.69 -24.00
CA VAL A 17 -4.45 18.50 -24.44
C VAL A 17 -2.93 18.72 -24.27
N PHE A 18 -2.41 19.90 -24.60
CA PHE A 18 -0.99 20.22 -24.42
C PHE A 18 -0.57 20.28 -22.93
N THR A 19 -1.44 20.78 -22.05
CA THR A 19 -1.14 20.82 -20.61
C THR A 19 -1.23 19.44 -19.94
N SER A 20 -2.07 18.54 -20.46
CA SER A 20 -2.20 17.16 -19.94
C SER A 20 -1.12 16.20 -20.48
N LEU A 21 -0.51 16.47 -21.63
CA LEU A 21 0.65 15.72 -22.15
C LEU A 21 1.93 15.95 -21.32
N ASN A 22 2.04 17.09 -20.64
CA ASN A 22 3.19 17.43 -19.79
C ASN A 22 3.09 16.91 -18.35
N ALA A 23 2.03 16.17 -18.01
CA ALA A 23 1.83 15.58 -16.69
C ALA A 23 2.44 14.16 -16.54
N SER A 24 3.29 13.73 -17.48
CA SER A 24 4.13 12.55 -17.31
C SER A 24 5.31 12.93 -16.40
N PRO A 25 5.65 12.15 -15.36
CA PRO A 25 6.85 12.38 -14.57
C PRO A 25 8.04 12.40 -15.53
N THR A 26 8.81 13.49 -15.49
CA THR A 26 9.91 13.72 -16.41
C THR A 26 11.13 12.88 -15.99
N GLU A 27 12.03 12.59 -16.92
CA GLU A 27 13.30 11.92 -16.62
C GLU A 27 14.09 12.68 -15.52
N ASP A 28 13.91 14.00 -15.45
CA ASP A 28 14.51 14.87 -14.44
C ASP A 28 13.91 14.63 -13.04
N ASP A 29 12.62 14.31 -12.93
CA ASP A 29 11.99 13.91 -11.66
C ASP A 29 12.56 12.59 -11.14
N PHE A 30 12.79 11.63 -12.03
CA PHE A 30 13.42 10.36 -11.66
C PHE A 30 14.86 10.57 -11.20
N LEU A 31 15.64 11.37 -11.92
CA LEU A 31 17.01 11.73 -11.54
C LEU A 31 17.04 12.53 -10.23
N HIS A 32 16.06 13.39 -9.99
CA HIS A 32 15.91 14.11 -8.73
C HIS A 32 15.61 13.15 -7.57
N CYS A 33 14.62 12.25 -7.72
CA CYS A 33 14.33 11.21 -6.74
C CYS A 33 15.54 10.33 -6.47
N GLN A 34 16.24 9.90 -7.52
CA GLN A 34 17.45 9.08 -7.41
C GLN A 34 18.55 9.82 -6.64
N ARG A 35 18.80 11.10 -6.95
CA ARG A 35 19.78 11.93 -6.24
C ARG A 35 19.39 12.11 -4.76
N THR A 36 18.13 12.37 -4.48
CA THR A 36 17.61 12.52 -3.11
C THR A 36 17.76 11.23 -2.31
N VAL A 37 17.40 10.08 -2.88
CA VAL A 37 17.56 8.77 -2.25
C VAL A 37 19.04 8.45 -2.01
N LYS A 38 19.91 8.70 -2.99
CA LYS A 38 21.36 8.49 -2.85
C LYS A 38 21.94 9.36 -1.74
N ARG A 39 21.61 10.66 -1.71
CA ARG A 39 22.06 11.60 -0.68
C ARG A 39 21.60 11.20 0.72
N TRP A 40 20.33 10.81 0.84
CA TRP A 40 19.79 10.31 2.11
C TRP A 40 20.48 9.01 2.56
N ALA A 41 20.75 8.09 1.62
CA ALA A 41 21.44 6.84 1.93
C ALA A 41 22.87 7.11 2.42
N THR A 42 23.63 7.97 1.74
CA THR A 42 24.99 8.32 2.13
C THR A 42 25.04 9.04 3.48
N SER A 43 24.15 10.01 3.73
CA SER A 43 24.10 10.70 5.02
C SER A 43 23.69 9.78 6.17
N SER A 44 22.85 8.77 5.91
CA SER A 44 22.40 7.82 6.93
C SER A 44 23.47 6.79 7.33
N LEU A 45 24.45 6.55 6.46
CA LEU A 45 25.61 5.70 6.72
C LEU A 45 26.61 6.38 7.65
N GLU A 46 26.89 7.67 7.44
CA GLU A 46 27.87 8.44 8.23
C GLU A 46 27.47 8.56 9.71
N THR A 47 26.18 8.60 10.03
CA THR A 47 25.70 8.73 11.42
C THR A 47 25.76 7.41 12.22
N LYS A 48 25.98 6.25 11.58
CA LYS A 48 25.72 4.92 12.21
C LYS A 48 26.95 4.05 12.50
N VAL A 49 28.17 4.45 12.12
CA VAL A 49 29.34 3.54 12.14
C VAL A 49 30.20 3.62 13.42
N LYS A 50 29.90 4.50 14.39
CA LYS A 50 30.82 4.67 15.54
C LYS A 50 30.75 3.61 16.65
N GLU A 51 29.78 2.70 16.70
CA GLU A 51 29.83 1.57 17.63
C GLU A 51 29.07 0.36 17.08
N ASP A 52 29.82 -0.69 16.76
CA ASP A 52 29.35 -1.90 16.08
C ASP A 52 28.62 -2.86 17.03
N LYS A 53 27.48 -2.41 17.54
CA LYS A 53 26.47 -3.30 18.11
C LYS A 53 25.15 -2.91 17.47
N HIS A 54 24.78 -3.60 16.39
CA HIS A 54 23.42 -3.59 15.83
C HIS A 54 22.42 -4.15 16.87
N LYS A 55 22.21 -3.43 17.97
CA LYS A 55 21.16 -3.71 18.94
C LYS A 55 19.86 -3.24 18.30
N LEU A 56 18.97 -4.21 18.08
CA LEU A 56 17.60 -3.93 17.69
C LEU A 56 17.01 -3.00 18.75
N GLN A 57 16.57 -1.83 18.31
CA GLN A 57 15.96 -0.85 19.20
C GLN A 57 14.67 -1.42 19.84
N ASP A 58 14.18 -0.78 20.89
CA ASP A 58 13.09 -1.29 21.72
C ASP A 58 11.81 -1.63 20.92
N LEU A 59 11.51 -0.83 19.89
CA LEU A 59 10.42 -1.02 18.94
C LEU A 59 10.95 -1.39 17.54
N LEU A 60 10.46 -2.49 16.99
CA LEU A 60 10.63 -2.85 15.59
C LEU A 60 9.38 -2.48 14.79
N PHE A 61 9.55 -1.57 13.84
CA PHE A 61 8.56 -1.21 12.84
C PHE A 61 8.80 -1.99 11.54
N PHE A 62 7.99 -3.00 11.28
CA PHE A 62 7.97 -3.69 10.00
C PHE A 62 7.02 -2.97 9.04
N LEU A 63 7.61 -2.17 8.15
CA LEU A 63 6.93 -1.54 7.02
C LEU A 63 6.66 -2.62 5.95
N HIS A 64 5.50 -3.25 6.03
CA HIS A 64 5.12 -4.35 5.17
C HIS A 64 4.48 -3.82 3.89
N ILE A 65 5.25 -3.74 2.81
CA ILE A 65 4.71 -3.40 1.49
C ILE A 65 3.94 -4.62 0.94
N PRO A 66 2.68 -4.47 0.49
CA PRO A 66 1.93 -5.58 -0.11
C PRO A 66 2.69 -6.26 -1.28
N ARG A 67 2.52 -7.58 -1.40
CA ARG A 67 3.05 -8.41 -2.49
C ARG A 67 4.58 -8.44 -2.62
N THR A 68 5.32 -8.17 -1.54
CA THR A 68 6.79 -8.30 -1.49
C THR A 68 7.29 -9.51 -0.69
N GLY A 69 6.40 -10.44 -0.31
CA GLY A 69 6.76 -11.58 0.54
C GLY A 69 6.75 -11.27 2.05
N GLY A 70 6.30 -10.08 2.45
CA GLY A 70 6.31 -9.68 3.85
C GLY A 70 5.42 -10.52 4.78
N ARG A 71 4.36 -11.15 4.28
CA ARG A 71 3.57 -12.13 5.05
C ARG A 71 4.44 -13.34 5.46
N THR A 72 5.22 -13.88 4.53
CA THR A 72 6.15 -14.97 4.81
C THR A 72 7.22 -14.51 5.80
N TYR A 73 7.80 -13.32 5.58
CA TYR A 73 8.79 -12.78 6.49
C TYR A 73 8.26 -12.62 7.93
N PHE A 74 7.06 -12.05 8.07
CA PHE A 74 6.41 -11.88 9.36
C PHE A 74 6.16 -13.23 10.06
N HIS A 75 5.58 -14.21 9.36
CA HIS A 75 5.20 -15.48 9.95
C HIS A 75 6.39 -16.40 10.25
N CYS A 76 7.40 -16.44 9.37
CA CYS A 76 8.54 -17.35 9.48
C CYS A 76 9.63 -16.80 10.39
N PHE A 77 9.85 -15.48 10.41
CA PHE A 77 10.94 -14.86 11.15
C PHE A 77 10.43 -14.03 12.32
N LEU A 78 9.62 -12.99 12.07
CA LEU A 78 9.25 -12.04 13.14
C LEU A 78 8.42 -12.69 14.25
N ARG A 79 7.45 -13.56 13.92
CA ARG A 79 6.66 -14.30 14.92
C ARG A 79 7.46 -15.34 15.71
N ARG A 80 8.68 -15.68 15.27
CA ARG A 80 9.60 -16.54 16.03
C ARG A 80 10.47 -15.72 16.98
N LEU A 81 10.74 -14.46 16.64
CA LEU A 81 11.56 -13.54 17.44
C LEU A 81 10.72 -12.75 18.47
N TYR A 82 9.46 -12.49 18.16
CA TYR A 82 8.54 -11.73 19.00
C TYR A 82 7.34 -12.59 19.41
N TYR A 83 7.10 -12.70 20.71
CA TYR A 83 5.87 -13.29 21.23
C TYR A 83 4.65 -12.47 20.82
N SER A 84 3.49 -13.14 20.70
CA SER A 84 2.23 -12.47 20.33
C SER A 84 1.81 -11.37 21.32
N SER A 85 2.25 -11.45 22.58
CA SER A 85 2.04 -10.40 23.59
C SER A 85 2.82 -9.12 23.33
N LEU A 86 3.87 -9.18 22.50
CA LEU A 86 4.71 -8.04 22.11
C LEU A 86 4.24 -7.40 20.79
N GLU A 87 3.28 -8.01 20.10
CA GLU A 87 2.70 -7.44 18.87
C GLU A 87 1.82 -6.23 19.20
N CYS A 88 2.09 -5.11 18.54
CA CYS A 88 1.22 -3.94 18.64
C CYS A 88 -0.14 -4.24 17.99
N PRO A 89 -1.22 -3.57 18.42
CA PRO A 89 -2.52 -3.68 17.78
C PRO A 89 -2.42 -3.47 16.26
N ARG A 90 -2.99 -4.40 15.49
CA ARG A 90 -2.92 -4.34 14.03
C ARG A 90 -3.57 -3.07 13.50
N SER A 91 -2.83 -2.37 12.67
CA SER A 91 -3.21 -1.14 11.99
C SER A 91 -2.72 -1.29 10.56
N TYR A 92 -3.61 -1.50 9.60
CA TYR A 92 -3.24 -1.60 8.19
C TYR A 92 -3.77 -0.43 7.35
N ASP A 93 -4.44 0.52 8.00
CA ASP A 93 -5.09 1.69 7.37
C ASP A 93 -4.75 3.02 8.05
N LYS A 94 -4.74 3.04 9.39
CA LYS A 94 -4.44 4.20 10.23
C LYS A 94 -3.93 3.73 11.57
N LEU A 95 -2.88 4.37 12.09
CA LEU A 95 -2.38 4.11 13.44
C LEU A 95 -3.49 4.25 14.51
N ARG A 96 -4.03 3.12 14.98
CA ARG A 96 -5.16 3.06 15.95
C ARG A 96 -4.72 2.91 17.41
N PHE A 97 -3.43 3.07 17.70
CA PHE A 97 -2.88 2.93 19.05
C PHE A 97 -1.81 3.99 19.29
N ASP A 98 -1.56 4.28 20.57
CA ASP A 98 -0.51 5.21 20.99
C ASP A 98 0.84 4.49 21.04
N PRO A 99 1.80 4.83 20.15
CA PRO A 99 3.12 4.19 20.10
C PRO A 99 4.00 4.50 21.32
N SER A 100 3.61 5.49 22.11
CA SER A 100 4.32 5.90 23.32
C SER A 100 4.06 4.96 24.50
N LYS A 101 3.07 4.06 24.39
CA LYS A 101 2.72 3.09 25.44
C LYS A 101 3.65 1.86 25.36
N PRO A 102 4.31 1.46 26.46
CA PRO A 102 5.44 0.53 26.46
C PRO A 102 5.11 -0.94 26.21
N ASN A 103 3.85 -1.28 25.93
CA ASN A 103 3.39 -2.67 25.99
C ASN A 103 3.60 -3.45 24.68
N CYS A 104 4.13 -2.83 23.63
CA CYS A 104 4.39 -3.52 22.37
C CYS A 104 5.74 -3.15 21.75
N ARG A 105 6.37 -4.15 21.12
CA ARG A 105 7.73 -4.08 20.57
C ARG A 105 7.80 -4.44 19.09
N LEU A 106 6.72 -4.94 18.51
CA LEU A 106 6.62 -5.25 17.09
C LEU A 106 5.38 -4.59 16.49
N MET A 107 5.59 -3.59 15.64
CA MET A 107 4.54 -2.95 14.85
C MET A 107 4.64 -3.43 13.40
N VAL A 108 3.52 -3.89 12.84
CA VAL A 108 3.43 -4.31 11.43
C VAL A 108 2.30 -3.56 10.76
N THR A 109 2.59 -2.86 9.66
CA THR A 109 1.59 -2.10 8.91
C THR A 109 1.83 -2.14 7.40
N HIS A 110 0.76 -1.85 6.66
CA HIS A 110 0.77 -1.53 5.23
C HIS A 110 0.78 -0.01 4.95
N ASP A 111 0.79 0.83 6.00
CA ASP A 111 0.90 2.30 5.91
C ASP A 111 2.25 2.73 5.30
N ASP A 112 2.38 4.01 4.96
CA ASP A 112 3.62 4.55 4.41
C ASP A 112 4.66 4.92 5.48
N TYR A 113 5.87 5.28 5.03
CA TYR A 113 7.01 5.58 5.91
C TYR A 113 6.79 6.81 6.82
N SER A 114 5.85 7.70 6.49
CA SER A 114 5.53 8.87 7.31
C SER A 114 5.09 8.51 8.73
N VAL A 115 4.60 7.28 8.96
CA VAL A 115 4.26 6.78 10.30
C VAL A 115 5.44 6.86 11.25
N VAL A 116 6.68 6.73 10.76
CA VAL A 116 7.91 6.84 11.56
C VAL A 116 8.01 8.19 12.29
N SER A 117 7.43 9.27 11.74
CA SER A 117 7.39 10.58 12.40
C SER A 117 6.61 10.60 13.72
N LYS A 118 5.69 9.63 13.90
CA LYS A 118 4.85 9.46 15.08
C LYS A 118 5.40 8.43 16.06
N LEU A 119 6.49 7.74 15.71
CA LEU A 119 7.12 6.72 16.55
C LEU A 119 8.24 7.34 17.41
N PRO A 120 8.57 6.73 18.56
CA PRO A 120 9.67 7.19 19.41
C PRO A 120 10.99 7.32 18.64
N ARG A 121 11.53 8.53 18.57
CA ARG A 121 12.79 8.82 17.88
C ARG A 121 13.95 8.20 18.67
N GLY A 122 14.85 7.51 17.98
CA GLY A 122 16.03 6.89 18.59
C GLY A 122 15.82 5.47 19.13
N SER A 123 14.58 5.06 19.42
CA SER A 123 14.25 3.70 19.91
C SER A 123 13.38 2.88 18.93
N THR A 124 13.27 3.33 17.67
CA THR A 124 12.55 2.61 16.62
C THR A 124 13.53 2.09 15.55
N SER A 125 13.53 0.78 15.31
CA SER A 125 14.17 0.16 14.15
C SER A 125 13.15 -0.08 13.05
N VAL A 126 13.46 0.27 11.80
CA VAL A 126 12.57 0.04 10.66
C VAL A 126 13.12 -1.07 9.79
N VAL A 127 12.29 -2.05 9.46
CA VAL A 127 12.60 -3.09 8.48
C VAL A 127 11.53 -3.11 7.40
N THR A 128 11.93 -3.34 6.15
CA THR A 128 11.02 -3.47 5.02
C THR A 128 11.59 -4.45 4.01
N ILE A 129 10.73 -4.98 3.14
CA ILE A 129 11.11 -5.85 2.04
C ILE A 129 10.59 -5.23 0.75
N LEU A 130 11.50 -5.03 -0.18
CA LEU A 130 11.21 -4.51 -1.51
C LEU A 130 11.21 -5.67 -2.51
N ARG A 131 10.52 -5.44 -3.63
CA ARG A 131 10.45 -6.35 -4.78
C ARG A 131 10.61 -5.51 -6.05
N ASN A 132 11.04 -6.13 -7.14
CA ASN A 132 10.96 -5.53 -8.46
C ASN A 132 9.56 -4.92 -8.69
N PRO A 133 9.47 -3.67 -9.15
CA PRO A 133 8.19 -2.97 -9.25
C PRO A 133 7.22 -3.63 -10.24
N LEU A 134 7.72 -4.16 -11.37
CA LEU A 134 6.88 -4.82 -12.38
C LEU A 134 6.29 -6.12 -11.84
N ASP A 135 7.12 -6.96 -11.23
CA ASP A 135 6.66 -8.21 -10.61
C ASP A 135 5.66 -7.96 -9.50
N ARG A 136 5.84 -6.86 -8.74
CA ARG A 136 4.91 -6.47 -7.69
C ARG A 136 3.56 -6.05 -8.29
N VAL A 137 3.56 -5.31 -9.40
CA VAL A 137 2.33 -4.90 -10.10
C VAL A 137 1.58 -6.12 -10.62
N PHE A 138 2.23 -7.02 -11.37
CA PHE A 138 1.59 -8.24 -11.86
C PHE A 138 1.02 -9.09 -10.73
N SER A 139 1.82 -9.31 -9.67
CA SER A 139 1.37 -10.08 -8.52
C SER A 139 0.23 -9.41 -7.74
N THR A 140 0.12 -8.09 -7.79
CA THR A 140 -1.00 -7.33 -7.20
C THR A 140 -2.25 -7.46 -8.06
N TYR A 141 -2.10 -7.38 -9.38
CA TYR A 141 -3.19 -7.57 -10.34
C TYR A 141 -3.78 -8.97 -10.24
N GLU A 142 -2.95 -10.01 -10.34
CA GLU A 142 -3.39 -11.42 -10.23
C GLU A 142 -4.13 -11.68 -8.92
N PHE A 143 -3.60 -11.19 -7.80
CA PHE A 143 -4.26 -11.31 -6.51
C PHE A 143 -5.60 -10.56 -6.49
N SER A 144 -5.70 -9.39 -7.13
CA SER A 144 -6.96 -8.65 -7.21
C SER A 144 -8.00 -9.41 -8.04
N VAL A 145 -7.60 -10.04 -9.15
CA VAL A 145 -8.46 -10.92 -9.95
C VAL A 145 -8.92 -12.12 -9.14
N GLU A 146 -8.00 -12.82 -8.44
CA GLU A 146 -8.33 -13.97 -7.62
C GLU A 146 -9.36 -13.61 -6.52
N VAL A 147 -9.14 -12.50 -5.81
CA VAL A 147 -10.04 -12.05 -4.75
C VAL A 147 -11.39 -11.62 -5.33
N ALA A 148 -11.40 -10.93 -6.48
CA ALA A 148 -12.63 -10.52 -7.15
C ALA A 148 -13.46 -11.72 -7.66
N ALA A 149 -12.81 -12.75 -8.21
CA ALA A 149 -13.46 -13.95 -8.72
C ALA A 149 -14.21 -14.73 -7.63
N ARG A 150 -13.79 -14.65 -6.36
CA ARG A 150 -14.51 -15.27 -5.23
C ARG A 150 -15.95 -14.75 -5.07
N PHE A 151 -16.25 -13.56 -5.60
CA PHE A 151 -17.60 -13.00 -5.56
C PHE A 151 -18.52 -13.55 -6.66
N LEU A 152 -18.00 -14.28 -7.65
CA LEU A 152 -18.82 -14.91 -8.70
C LEU A 152 -19.68 -16.07 -8.18
N VAL A 153 -19.52 -16.47 -6.91
CA VAL A 153 -20.50 -17.36 -6.24
C VAL A 153 -21.87 -16.69 -6.08
N HIS A 154 -21.95 -15.36 -6.17
CA HIS A 154 -23.19 -14.60 -6.08
C HIS A 154 -23.87 -14.46 -7.45
N PRO A 155 -25.22 -14.49 -7.50
CA PRO A 155 -25.97 -14.47 -8.76
C PRO A 155 -25.88 -13.14 -9.52
N ASN A 156 -25.57 -12.04 -8.82
CA ASN A 156 -25.40 -10.73 -9.43
C ASN A 156 -24.53 -9.81 -8.55
N LEU A 157 -24.08 -8.71 -9.14
CA LEU A 157 -23.23 -7.72 -8.50
C LEU A 157 -23.86 -7.10 -7.24
N THR A 158 -25.17 -6.89 -7.24
CA THR A 158 -25.91 -6.35 -6.09
C THR A 158 -25.83 -7.29 -4.89
N SER A 159 -26.05 -8.59 -5.10
CA SER A 159 -25.91 -9.64 -4.08
C SER A 159 -24.48 -9.70 -3.54
N ALA A 160 -23.48 -9.67 -4.41
CA ALA A 160 -22.07 -9.65 -4.01
C ALA A 160 -21.71 -8.42 -3.16
N THR A 161 -22.23 -7.25 -3.52
CA THR A 161 -21.95 -5.99 -2.83
C THR A 161 -22.63 -5.93 -1.46
N GLN A 162 -23.87 -6.41 -1.33
CA GLN A 162 -24.55 -6.50 -0.04
C GLN A 162 -23.82 -7.44 0.93
N MET A 163 -23.27 -8.55 0.44
CA MET A 163 -22.52 -9.50 1.27
C MET A 163 -21.16 -8.95 1.72
N THR A 164 -20.49 -8.10 0.91
CA THR A 164 -19.27 -7.40 1.37
C THR A 164 -19.50 -6.50 2.60
N GLY A 165 -20.71 -5.97 2.78
CA GLY A 165 -21.08 -5.18 3.95
C GLY A 165 -21.47 -6.02 5.17
N ARG A 166 -22.04 -7.22 4.97
CA ARG A 166 -22.54 -8.10 6.04
C ARG A 166 -21.46 -9.00 6.65
N ILE A 167 -20.45 -9.42 5.90
CA ILE A 167 -19.29 -10.19 6.41
C ILE A 167 -18.26 -9.24 7.07
N ARG A 168 -18.73 -8.30 7.89
CA ARG A 168 -17.90 -7.56 8.82
C ARG A 168 -18.06 -8.22 10.20
N PRO A 169 -17.27 -9.24 10.56
CA PRO A 169 -17.22 -9.64 11.95
C PRO A 169 -16.74 -8.43 12.74
N LYS A 170 -17.55 -8.01 13.72
CA LYS A 170 -17.28 -6.88 14.62
C LYS A 170 -15.96 -6.99 15.38
N ASN A 171 -15.20 -8.08 15.27
CA ASN A 171 -13.98 -8.31 16.01
C ASN A 171 -12.95 -9.12 15.20
N LYS A 172 -11.74 -8.55 15.01
CA LYS A 172 -10.41 -9.20 14.85
C LYS A 172 -9.71 -9.26 13.48
N GLY A 173 -10.31 -8.88 12.35
CA GLY A 173 -9.62 -8.93 11.04
C GLY A 173 -9.74 -7.64 10.23
N VAL A 174 -8.64 -7.17 9.65
CA VAL A 174 -8.72 -6.19 8.55
C VAL A 174 -8.96 -6.95 7.25
N SER A 175 -10.00 -6.56 6.50
CA SER A 175 -10.35 -7.19 5.24
C SER A 175 -9.36 -6.79 4.15
N THR A 176 -9.12 -7.67 3.18
CA THR A 176 -8.42 -7.32 1.94
C THR A 176 -9.05 -6.10 1.26
N LEU A 177 -10.38 -5.94 1.37
CA LEU A 177 -11.12 -4.81 0.81
C LEU A 177 -10.89 -3.48 1.54
N ASP A 178 -10.24 -3.49 2.70
CA ASP A 178 -9.90 -2.27 3.45
C ASP A 178 -8.45 -1.85 3.23
N ILE A 179 -7.63 -2.67 2.56
CA ILE A 179 -6.19 -2.50 2.42
C ILE A 179 -5.87 -1.92 1.04
N TRP A 180 -4.96 -0.95 1.00
CA TRP A 180 -4.43 -0.42 -0.26
C TRP A 180 -3.50 -1.45 -0.94
N PRO A 181 -3.54 -1.64 -2.27
CA PRO A 181 -4.43 -0.98 -3.25
C PRO A 181 -5.76 -1.72 -3.50
N TRP A 182 -5.96 -2.89 -2.88
CA TRP A 182 -7.08 -3.79 -3.16
C TRP A 182 -8.46 -3.23 -2.84
N LYS A 183 -8.55 -2.31 -1.89
CA LYS A 183 -9.75 -1.51 -1.63
C LYS A 183 -10.35 -0.90 -2.89
N TYR A 184 -9.52 -0.55 -3.87
CA TYR A 184 -9.95 0.03 -5.14
C TYR A 184 -9.95 -1.00 -6.27
N LEU A 185 -8.91 -1.83 -6.35
CA LEU A 185 -8.76 -2.78 -7.46
C LEU A 185 -9.80 -3.90 -7.41
N VAL A 186 -10.08 -4.48 -6.23
CA VAL A 186 -10.98 -5.62 -6.13
C VAL A 186 -12.42 -5.25 -6.52
N PRO A 187 -13.01 -4.14 -6.05
CA PRO A 187 -14.33 -3.71 -6.53
C PRO A 187 -14.39 -3.49 -8.04
N TRP A 188 -13.39 -2.82 -8.63
CA TRP A 188 -13.34 -2.56 -10.06
C TRP A 188 -13.26 -3.85 -10.89
N ILE A 189 -12.34 -4.76 -10.55
CA ILE A 189 -12.22 -6.04 -11.26
C ILE A 189 -13.48 -6.89 -11.08
N ARG A 190 -14.09 -6.87 -9.90
CA ARG A 190 -15.34 -7.58 -9.65
C ARG A 190 -16.44 -7.12 -10.61
N GLU A 191 -16.62 -5.81 -10.79
CA GLU A 191 -17.59 -5.25 -11.74
C GLU A 191 -17.31 -5.69 -13.19
N ASP A 192 -16.04 -5.65 -13.60
CA ASP A 192 -15.61 -6.14 -14.91
C ASP A 192 -15.90 -7.64 -15.10
N LEU A 193 -15.61 -8.47 -14.09
CA LEU A 193 -15.89 -9.91 -14.12
C LEU A 193 -17.39 -10.22 -14.25
N PHE A 194 -18.25 -9.54 -13.49
CA PHE A 194 -19.71 -9.73 -13.59
C PHE A 194 -20.28 -9.33 -14.96
N THR A 195 -19.59 -8.45 -15.69
CA THR A 195 -20.00 -8.04 -17.04
C THR A 195 -19.58 -9.06 -18.11
N ARG A 196 -18.46 -9.77 -17.88
CA ARG A 196 -17.87 -10.70 -18.86
C ARG A 196 -18.26 -12.16 -18.64
N VAL A 197 -18.51 -12.55 -17.40
CA VAL A 197 -18.88 -13.93 -17.07
C VAL A 197 -20.38 -14.07 -17.31
N CYS A 198 -20.75 -14.67 -18.44
CA CYS A 198 -22.12 -15.14 -18.64
C CYS A 198 -22.42 -16.21 -17.58
N PHE A 199 -23.29 -15.85 -16.64
CA PHE A 199 -23.91 -16.81 -15.75
C PHE A 199 -24.90 -17.66 -16.57
N LEU A 200 -24.41 -18.75 -17.14
CA LEU A 200 -25.26 -19.82 -17.67
C LEU A 200 -25.88 -20.52 -16.45
N TRP A 201 -27.05 -20.06 -16.03
CA TRP A 201 -27.93 -20.78 -15.11
C TRP A 201 -28.99 -21.52 -15.93
#